data_AF-A0A067Q8W3-F1
#
_entry.id   AF-A0A067Q8W3-F1
#
_cell.length_a   1.000
_cell.length_b   1.000
_cell.length_c   1.000
_cell.angle_alpha   90.00
_cell.angle_beta   90.00
_cell.angle_gamma   90.00
#
_symmetry.space_group_name_H-M   'P 1'
#
loop_
_entity.id
_entity.type
_entity.pdbx_description
1 polymer ?
#
loop_
_entity_poly.entity_id
_entity_poly.type
_entity_poly.pdbx_seq_one_letter_code
_entity_poly.pdbx_strand_id
1 'polypeptide(L)'
;MSQKITNPDVQVIAIATSNVGVGPGGSTSMLARVAIVNYRGQVVLDTFVAPTMAITDYRTATTGIQATDLEGAPKFSAIQTQIAQLLHGRTLVGHTLWNDLSVLGIPHPAVATRDVALYQPFRNSLRVQGGGTNQIIGLKTLMWHFMRRRCGDETMCPLENARAAMDLYRSTASDWEPAVSAGNWPCALPPSTFSRCYN
;
A
#
# COMPACT_ATOMS: atom_id res chain seq x y z
N MET A 1 -25.35 24.19 -9.03
CA MET A 1 -24.28 23.71 -8.14
C MET A 1 -23.28 22.95 -9.01
N SER A 2 -22.14 23.57 -9.31
CA SER A 2 -21.16 22.99 -10.23
C SER A 2 -20.56 21.72 -9.62
N GLN A 3 -20.82 20.56 -10.22
CA GLN A 3 -20.02 19.38 -9.99
C GLN A 3 -18.58 19.74 -10.37
N LYS A 4 -17.70 19.90 -9.37
CA LYS A 4 -16.26 19.90 -9.62
C LYS A 4 -15.96 18.57 -10.29
N ILE A 5 -15.59 18.61 -11.56
CA ILE A 5 -14.96 17.49 -12.24
C ILE A 5 -13.60 17.34 -11.56
N THR A 6 -13.54 16.61 -10.46
CA THR A 6 -12.29 16.30 -9.78
C THR A 6 -11.60 15.25 -10.62
N ASN A 7 -10.52 15.65 -11.29
CA ASN A 7 -9.72 14.71 -12.09
C ASN A 7 -9.17 13.62 -11.16
N PRO A 8 -9.56 12.34 -11.33
CA PRO A 8 -9.10 11.25 -10.46
C PRO A 8 -7.57 11.08 -10.51
N ASP A 9 -6.93 11.49 -11.62
CA ASP A 9 -5.47 11.46 -11.77
C ASP A 9 -4.75 12.35 -10.75
N VAL A 10 -5.43 13.35 -10.18
CA VAL A 10 -4.87 14.27 -9.18
C VAL A 10 -5.23 13.83 -7.75
N GLN A 11 -6.35 13.12 -7.56
CA GLN A 11 -6.92 12.86 -6.25
C GLN A 11 -6.62 11.45 -5.70
N VAL A 12 -6.34 10.47 -6.56
CA VAL A 12 -6.11 9.08 -6.13
C VAL A 12 -4.69 8.65 -6.46
N ILE A 13 -4.00 8.11 -5.46
CA ILE A 13 -2.67 7.53 -5.60
C ILE A 13 -2.64 6.14 -4.96
N ALA A 14 -1.79 5.25 -5.48
CA ALA A 14 -1.50 3.98 -4.84
C ALA A 14 -0.07 3.97 -4.31
N ILE A 15 0.15 3.36 -3.15
CA ILE A 15 1.45 3.20 -2.52
C ILE A 15 1.75 1.73 -2.24
N ALA A 16 3.02 1.37 -2.29
CA ALA A 16 3.54 0.17 -1.67
C ALA A 16 5.00 0.41 -1.26
N THR A 17 5.42 -0.28 -0.20
CA THR A 17 6.78 -0.21 0.34
C THR A 17 7.48 -1.57 0.31
N SER A 18 8.80 -1.54 0.38
CA SER A 18 9.62 -2.67 0.76
C SER A 18 10.59 -2.25 1.86
N ASN A 19 10.91 -3.22 2.70
CA ASN A 19 11.46 -3.00 4.02
C ASN A 19 12.65 -3.93 4.22
N VAL A 20 13.65 -3.42 4.91
CA VAL A 20 14.73 -4.21 5.51
C VAL A 20 14.45 -4.42 7.00
N GLY A 21 15.13 -5.39 7.59
CA GLY A 21 15.14 -5.66 9.02
C GLY A 21 16.28 -4.95 9.74
N VAL A 22 15.95 -4.28 10.84
CA VAL A 22 16.91 -3.67 11.79
C VAL A 22 16.68 -4.22 13.20
N GLY A 23 17.67 -4.01 14.07
CA GLY A 23 17.65 -4.51 15.45
C GLY A 23 17.95 -6.01 15.55
N PRO A 24 17.85 -6.63 16.75
CA PRO A 24 18.18 -8.04 16.93
C PRO A 24 17.41 -8.94 15.96
N GLY A 25 18.15 -9.65 15.10
CA GLY A 25 17.61 -10.58 14.11
C GLY A 25 16.72 -9.96 13.02
N GLY A 26 16.79 -8.65 12.76
CA GLY A 26 15.95 -8.01 11.74
C GLY A 26 14.46 -7.91 12.10
N SER A 27 14.16 -8.00 13.41
CA SER A 27 12.79 -8.03 13.96
C SER A 27 11.99 -6.76 13.69
N THR A 28 12.64 -5.62 13.51
CA THR A 28 11.97 -4.34 13.23
C THR A 28 12.06 -4.01 11.75
N SER A 29 10.91 -3.80 11.10
CA SER A 29 10.87 -3.37 9.70
C SER A 29 11.22 -1.88 9.56
N MET A 30 12.12 -1.56 8.65
CA MET A 30 12.50 -0.19 8.28
C MET A 30 12.37 0.01 6.78
N LEU A 31 11.87 1.17 6.35
CA LEU A 31 11.68 1.48 4.94
C LEU A 31 13.01 1.42 4.18
N ALA A 32 12.99 0.77 3.01
CA ALA A 32 14.15 0.68 2.12
C ALA A 32 13.82 1.02 0.66
N ARG A 33 12.58 0.82 0.22
CA ARG A 33 12.09 1.29 -1.08
C ARG A 33 10.61 1.64 -1.00
N VAL A 34 10.19 2.65 -1.75
CA VAL A 34 8.79 3.07 -1.86
C VAL A 34 8.45 3.37 -3.30
N ALA A 35 7.26 2.95 -3.71
CA ALA A 35 6.68 3.33 -5.00
C ALA A 35 5.29 3.93 -4.80
N ILE A 36 5.03 5.03 -5.51
CA ILE A 36 3.75 5.71 -5.60
C ILE A 36 3.39 5.85 -7.07
N VAL A 37 2.16 5.48 -7.42
CA VAL A 37 1.61 5.66 -8.76
C VAL A 37 0.32 6.47 -8.73
N ASN A 38 0.02 7.16 -9.82
CA ASN A 38 -1.27 7.84 -9.99
C ASN A 38 -2.38 6.86 -10.35
N TYR A 39 -3.61 7.36 -10.51
CA TYR A 39 -4.78 6.57 -10.90
C TYR A 39 -4.59 5.74 -12.19
N ARG A 40 -3.78 6.23 -13.15
CA ARG A 40 -3.47 5.50 -14.38
C ARG A 40 -2.40 4.42 -14.22
N GLY A 41 -1.72 4.37 -13.07
CA GLY A 41 -0.58 3.49 -12.82
C GLY A 41 0.76 4.06 -13.31
N GLN A 42 0.81 5.34 -13.67
CA GLN A 42 2.05 6.04 -14.02
C GLN A 42 2.83 6.37 -12.74
N VAL A 43 4.16 6.26 -12.82
CA VAL A 43 5.05 6.47 -11.67
C VAL A 43 5.03 7.94 -11.26
N VAL A 44 4.75 8.18 -9.98
CA VAL A 44 4.87 9.50 -9.33
C VAL A 44 6.16 9.55 -8.51
N LEU A 45 6.47 8.46 -7.81
CA LEU A 45 7.71 8.27 -7.06
C LEU A 45 8.09 6.78 -7.10
N ASP A 46 9.35 6.44 -7.36
CA ASP A 46 9.90 5.11 -7.14
C ASP A 46 11.36 5.29 -6.75
N THR A 47 11.69 5.05 -5.49
CA THR A 47 13.02 5.36 -4.96
C THR A 47 13.40 4.46 -3.79
N PHE A 48 14.69 4.15 -3.70
CA PHE A 48 15.29 3.57 -2.51
C PHE A 48 15.42 4.63 -1.41
N VAL A 49 15.54 4.18 -0.17
CA VAL A 49 15.61 5.05 1.00
C VAL A 49 16.70 4.55 1.93
N ALA A 50 17.61 5.45 2.33
CA ALA A 50 18.67 5.13 3.28
C ALA A 50 18.06 4.85 4.67
N PRO A 51 18.27 3.63 5.23
CA PRO A 51 17.81 3.29 6.57
C PRO A 51 18.48 4.16 7.64
N THR A 52 17.74 4.50 8.69
CA THR A 52 18.24 5.31 9.81
C THR A 52 18.93 4.50 10.90
N MET A 53 18.88 3.18 10.80
CA MET A 53 19.52 2.22 11.72
C MET A 53 20.32 1.20 10.92
N ALA A 54 21.31 0.57 11.59
CA ALA A 54 22.08 -0.51 11.01
C ALA A 54 21.18 -1.68 10.59
N ILE A 55 21.32 -2.09 9.33
CA ILE A 55 20.59 -3.20 8.74
C ILE A 55 21.19 -4.50 9.26
N THR A 56 20.33 -5.38 9.78
CA THR A 56 20.71 -6.72 10.24
C THR A 56 20.16 -7.81 9.34
N ASP A 57 19.16 -7.50 8.51
CA ASP A 57 18.61 -8.42 7.53
C ASP A 57 18.07 -7.62 6.33
N TYR A 58 18.59 -7.86 5.12
CA TYR A 58 18.11 -7.20 3.91
C TYR A 58 16.78 -7.76 3.39
N ARG A 59 16.38 -8.95 3.86
CA ARG A 59 15.21 -9.70 3.37
C ARG A 59 15.26 -9.96 1.87
N THR A 60 16.46 -10.06 1.30
CA THR A 60 16.73 -10.12 -0.15
C THR A 60 15.93 -11.21 -0.87
N ALA A 61 15.76 -12.38 -0.25
CA ALA A 61 14.96 -13.47 -0.83
C ALA A 61 13.50 -13.08 -1.07
N THR A 62 12.97 -12.12 -0.32
CA THR A 62 11.59 -11.62 -0.47
C THR A 62 11.54 -10.30 -1.24
N THR A 63 12.44 -9.36 -0.97
CA THR A 63 12.37 -7.97 -1.47
C THR A 63 13.27 -7.71 -2.67
N GLY A 64 14.24 -8.57 -2.94
CA GLY A 64 15.30 -8.36 -3.92
C GLY A 64 16.32 -7.27 -3.54
N ILE A 65 16.18 -6.63 -2.38
CA ILE A 65 17.04 -5.51 -1.96
C ILE A 65 18.43 -6.03 -1.58
N GLN A 66 19.45 -5.37 -2.11
CA GLN A 66 20.86 -5.61 -1.81
C GLN A 66 21.52 -4.36 -1.21
N ALA A 67 22.70 -4.54 -0.61
CA ALA A 67 23.46 -3.44 0.00
C ALA A 67 23.73 -2.30 -1.01
N THR A 68 24.09 -2.67 -2.24
CA THR A 68 24.39 -1.74 -3.34
C THR A 68 23.19 -0.87 -3.73
N ASP A 69 21.97 -1.35 -3.53
CA ASP A 69 20.76 -0.56 -3.84
C ASP A 69 20.56 0.61 -2.87
N LEU A 70 21.12 0.51 -1.67
CA LEU A 70 20.98 1.50 -0.60
C LEU A 70 22.19 2.44 -0.52
N GLU A 71 23.25 2.17 -1.28
CA GLU A 71 24.40 3.05 -1.38
C GLU A 71 24.02 4.38 -2.02
N GLY A 72 24.23 5.48 -1.30
CA GLY A 72 23.86 6.82 -1.78
C GLY A 72 22.35 7.08 -1.85
N ALA A 73 21.52 6.18 -1.33
CA ALA A 73 20.07 6.39 -1.29
C ALA A 73 19.70 7.66 -0.51
N PRO A 74 18.63 8.37 -0.90
CA PRO A 74 18.18 9.58 -0.22
C PRO A 74 17.80 9.30 1.24
N LYS A 75 18.06 10.28 2.10
CA LYS A 75 17.78 10.18 3.54
C LYS A 75 16.28 10.00 3.78
N PHE A 76 15.94 9.12 4.72
CA PHE A 76 14.56 8.85 5.14
C PHE A 76 13.75 10.13 5.41
N SER A 77 14.30 11.11 6.14
CA SER A 77 13.58 12.34 6.49
C SER A 77 13.16 13.18 5.27
N ALA A 78 14.00 13.24 4.23
CA ALA A 78 13.68 13.95 2.99
C ALA A 78 12.56 13.24 2.24
N ILE A 79 12.66 11.92 2.10
CA ILE A 79 11.65 11.10 1.43
C ILE A 79 10.33 11.08 2.20
N GLN A 80 10.36 10.97 3.52
CA GLN A 80 9.18 11.02 4.38
C GLN A 80 8.43 12.36 4.20
N THR A 81 9.16 13.48 4.16
CA THR A 81 8.56 14.81 3.95
C THR A 81 7.90 14.90 2.56
N GLN A 82 8.60 14.44 1.53
CA GLN A 82 8.07 14.42 0.16
C GLN A 82 6.81 13.56 0.07
N ILE A 83 6.82 12.38 0.68
CA ILE A 83 5.69 11.45 0.68
C ILE A 83 4.51 12.06 1.46
N ALA A 84 4.73 12.64 2.63
CA ALA A 84 3.66 13.28 3.41
C ALA A 84 2.94 14.37 2.59
N GLN A 85 3.68 15.16 1.81
CA GLN A 85 3.10 16.14 0.89
C GLN A 85 2.31 15.49 -0.26
N LEU A 86 2.79 14.37 -0.80
CA LEU A 86 2.10 13.63 -1.86
C LEU A 86 0.78 13.02 -1.37
N LEU A 87 0.73 12.47 -0.14
CA LEU A 87 -0.49 11.88 0.41
C LEU A 87 -1.53 12.93 0.84
N HIS A 88 -1.09 14.14 1.19
CA HIS A 88 -1.96 15.14 1.78
C HIS A 88 -3.18 15.45 0.90
N GLY A 89 -4.38 15.27 1.47
CA GLY A 89 -5.66 15.53 0.80
C GLY A 89 -6.04 14.54 -0.31
N ARG A 90 -5.30 13.41 -0.45
CA ARG A 90 -5.55 12.40 -1.49
C ARG A 90 -6.17 11.13 -0.93
N THR A 91 -6.87 10.40 -1.80
CA THR A 91 -7.30 9.03 -1.51
C THR A 91 -6.12 8.09 -1.73
N LEU A 92 -5.80 7.29 -0.72
CA LEU A 92 -4.68 6.36 -0.71
C LEU A 92 -5.15 4.93 -0.97
N VAL A 93 -4.69 4.34 -2.07
CA VAL A 93 -4.95 2.95 -2.44
C VAL A 93 -3.73 2.08 -2.07
N GLY A 94 -3.97 0.86 -1.62
CA GLY A 94 -2.88 -0.09 -1.36
C GLY A 94 -3.38 -1.45 -0.89
N HIS A 95 -2.46 -2.29 -0.45
CA HIS A 95 -2.73 -3.62 0.10
C HIS A 95 -2.05 -3.75 1.45
N THR A 96 -2.83 -3.90 2.52
CA THR A 96 -2.34 -3.88 3.92
C THR A 96 -1.64 -2.56 4.27
N LEU A 97 -2.30 -1.43 3.98
CA LEU A 97 -1.77 -0.07 4.07
C LEU A 97 -1.17 0.27 5.44
N TRP A 98 -1.62 -0.39 6.51
CA TRP A 98 -1.03 -0.21 7.85
C TRP A 98 0.46 -0.55 7.91
N ASN A 99 0.92 -1.51 7.10
CA ASN A 99 2.33 -1.86 7.02
C ASN A 99 3.14 -0.72 6.40
N ASP A 100 2.65 -0.16 5.29
CA ASP A 100 3.28 0.95 4.58
C ASP A 100 3.30 2.22 5.45
N LEU A 101 2.14 2.61 5.99
CA LEU A 101 1.99 3.80 6.83
C LEU A 101 2.83 3.69 8.12
N SER A 102 2.95 2.48 8.69
CA SER A 102 3.76 2.25 9.89
C SER A 102 5.26 2.45 9.65
N VAL A 103 5.82 1.95 8.54
CA VAL A 103 7.25 2.16 8.25
C VAL A 103 7.54 3.56 7.73
N LEU A 104 6.55 4.23 7.12
CA LEU A 104 6.64 5.63 6.75
C LEU A 104 6.50 6.57 7.96
N GLY A 105 5.83 6.14 9.03
CA GLY A 105 5.50 7.00 10.17
C GLY A 105 4.56 8.16 9.78
N ILE A 106 3.72 7.96 8.76
CA ILE A 106 2.79 8.97 8.24
C ILE A 106 1.37 8.47 8.50
N PRO A 107 0.55 9.13 9.33
CA PRO A 107 -0.86 8.78 9.49
C PRO A 107 -1.68 9.25 8.27
N HIS A 108 -2.76 8.53 7.96
CA HIS A 108 -3.67 8.90 6.88
C HIS A 108 -5.14 8.69 7.30
N PRO A 109 -6.09 9.57 6.91
CA PRO A 109 -7.47 9.44 7.35
C PRO A 109 -8.08 8.11 6.91
N ALA A 110 -8.68 7.38 7.85
CA ALA A 110 -9.23 6.05 7.56
C ALA A 110 -10.21 6.09 6.38
N VAL A 111 -11.10 7.09 6.36
CA VAL A 111 -12.10 7.33 5.31
C VAL A 111 -11.50 7.64 3.92
N ALA A 112 -10.25 8.11 3.89
CA ALA A 112 -9.50 8.41 2.68
C ALA A 112 -8.59 7.27 2.23
N THR A 113 -8.77 6.06 2.77
CA THR A 113 -8.05 4.85 2.33
C THR A 113 -8.91 3.94 1.45
N ARG A 114 -8.25 3.19 0.58
CA ARG A 114 -8.82 2.14 -0.26
C ARG A 114 -7.91 0.93 -0.18
N ASP A 115 -7.94 0.25 0.96
CA ASP A 115 -7.15 -0.96 1.18
C ASP A 115 -7.84 -2.18 0.57
N VAL A 116 -7.28 -2.69 -0.52
CA VAL A 116 -7.84 -3.84 -1.24
C VAL A 116 -7.80 -5.12 -0.41
N ALA A 117 -6.96 -5.18 0.62
CA ALA A 117 -6.92 -6.30 1.56
C ALA A 117 -8.07 -6.25 2.57
N LEU A 118 -8.65 -5.07 2.83
CA LEU A 118 -9.77 -4.86 3.75
C LEU A 118 -11.13 -4.80 3.06
N TYR A 119 -11.16 -4.67 1.73
CA TYR A 119 -12.40 -4.57 0.94
C TYR A 119 -13.27 -5.83 1.11
N GLN A 120 -14.46 -5.67 1.71
CA GLN A 120 -15.32 -6.80 2.05
C GLN A 120 -15.80 -7.60 0.84
N PRO A 121 -16.18 -6.99 -0.31
CA PRO A 121 -16.57 -7.75 -1.48
C PRO A 121 -15.49 -8.74 -1.95
N PHE A 122 -14.21 -8.34 -2.00
CA PHE A 122 -13.11 -9.25 -2.34
C PHE A 122 -12.98 -10.40 -1.34
N ARG A 123 -13.05 -10.10 -0.05
CA ARG A 123 -13.00 -11.13 1.00
C ARG A 123 -14.16 -12.11 0.87
N ASN A 124 -15.37 -11.60 0.69
CA ASN A 124 -16.59 -12.40 0.62
C ASN A 124 -16.59 -13.32 -0.61
N SER A 125 -16.13 -12.85 -1.76
CA SER A 125 -16.03 -13.65 -2.99
C SER A 125 -15.01 -14.78 -2.92
N LEU A 126 -14.02 -14.69 -2.03
CA LEU A 126 -12.95 -15.68 -1.88
C LEU A 126 -13.01 -16.43 -0.55
N ARG A 127 -14.13 -16.33 0.19
CA ARG A 127 -14.34 -17.11 1.41
C ARG A 127 -14.30 -18.60 1.08
N VAL A 128 -13.30 -19.29 1.61
CA VAL A 128 -13.30 -20.75 1.69
C VAL A 128 -14.29 -21.15 2.79
N GLN A 129 -15.09 -22.20 2.57
CA GLN A 129 -15.94 -22.74 3.63
C GLN A 129 -15.07 -23.13 4.84
N GLY A 130 -15.39 -22.59 6.02
CA GLY A 130 -14.62 -22.78 7.26
C GLY A 130 -13.49 -21.74 7.49
N GLY A 131 -13.25 -20.82 6.56
CA GLY A 131 -12.31 -19.71 6.74
C GLY A 131 -12.87 -18.62 7.65
N GLY A 132 -12.08 -18.15 8.61
CA GLY A 132 -12.47 -17.05 9.50
C GLY A 132 -12.76 -15.76 8.74
N THR A 133 -13.74 -14.99 9.20
CA THR A 133 -14.21 -13.74 8.58
C THR A 133 -13.15 -12.63 8.47
N ASN A 134 -12.01 -12.80 9.14
CA ASN A 134 -10.95 -11.80 9.26
C ASN A 134 -9.64 -12.18 8.53
N GLN A 135 -9.65 -13.22 7.70
CA GLN A 135 -8.46 -13.61 6.95
C GLN A 135 -8.05 -12.52 5.95
N ILE A 136 -6.77 -12.11 5.99
CA ILE A 136 -6.18 -11.23 4.99
C ILE A 136 -5.84 -12.05 3.74
N ILE A 137 -6.38 -11.65 2.58
CA ILE A 137 -6.08 -12.28 1.30
C ILE A 137 -4.86 -11.59 0.69
N GLY A 138 -3.85 -12.36 0.31
CA GLY A 138 -2.63 -11.84 -0.31
C GLY A 138 -2.89 -11.19 -1.67
N LEU A 139 -2.10 -10.17 -2.01
CA LEU A 139 -2.25 -9.41 -3.25
C LEU A 139 -2.16 -10.30 -4.51
N LYS A 140 -1.24 -11.26 -4.52
CA LYS A 140 -1.11 -12.26 -5.62
C LYS A 140 -2.40 -13.04 -5.84
N THR A 141 -3.05 -13.47 -4.75
CA THR A 141 -4.31 -14.20 -4.81
C THR A 141 -5.44 -13.33 -5.33
N LEU A 142 -5.52 -12.07 -4.90
CA LEU A 142 -6.51 -11.10 -5.40
C LEU A 142 -6.31 -10.86 -6.91
N MET A 143 -5.08 -10.59 -7.33
CA MET A 143 -4.73 -10.36 -8.74
C MET A 143 -5.06 -11.57 -9.62
N TRP A 144 -4.73 -12.77 -9.16
CA TRP A 144 -5.06 -13.99 -9.90
C TRP A 144 -6.56 -14.17 -10.08
N HIS A 145 -7.35 -13.96 -9.03
CA HIS A 145 -8.79 -14.22 -9.08
C HIS A 145 -9.57 -13.15 -9.84
N PHE A 146 -9.27 -11.87 -9.58
CA PHE A 146 -10.08 -10.76 -10.11
C PHE A 146 -9.51 -10.15 -11.39
N MET A 147 -8.19 -10.22 -11.61
CA MET A 147 -7.54 -9.65 -12.79
C MET A 147 -7.04 -10.70 -13.78
N ARG A 148 -7.07 -12.00 -13.41
CA ARG A 148 -6.50 -13.10 -14.21
C ARG A 148 -5.03 -12.83 -14.60
N ARG A 149 -4.30 -12.14 -13.73
CA ARG A 149 -2.92 -11.69 -13.96
C ARG A 149 -2.04 -12.12 -12.80
N ARG A 150 -0.82 -12.59 -13.11
CA ARG A 150 0.22 -12.88 -12.12
C ARG A 150 0.97 -11.60 -11.75
N CYS A 151 1.48 -11.54 -10.52
CA CYS A 151 2.33 -10.46 -10.06
C CYS A 151 3.33 -10.95 -9.00
N GLY A 152 4.51 -10.33 -8.94
CA GLY A 152 5.55 -10.63 -7.96
C GLY A 152 6.12 -12.05 -8.06
N ASP A 153 6.28 -12.59 -9.26
CA ASP A 153 6.67 -13.99 -9.49
C ASP A 153 8.07 -14.35 -8.97
N GLU A 154 9.00 -13.38 -8.89
CA GLU A 154 10.37 -13.58 -8.36
C GLU A 154 10.52 -12.97 -6.96
N THR A 155 10.50 -11.64 -6.87
CA THR A 155 10.61 -10.88 -5.63
C THR A 155 9.48 -9.86 -5.52
N MET A 156 9.25 -9.36 -4.32
CA MET A 156 8.30 -8.28 -4.08
C MET A 156 8.82 -6.98 -4.69
N CYS A 157 8.13 -6.49 -5.72
CA CYS A 157 8.40 -5.18 -6.32
C CYS A 157 7.35 -4.16 -5.87
N PRO A 158 7.72 -3.11 -5.10
CA PRO A 158 6.80 -2.05 -4.69
C PRO A 158 6.03 -1.42 -5.85
N LEU A 159 6.71 -1.14 -6.96
CA LEU A 159 6.06 -0.51 -8.12
C LEU A 159 4.99 -1.42 -8.73
N GLU A 160 5.26 -2.71 -8.85
CA GLU A 160 4.28 -3.67 -9.34
C GLU A 160 3.10 -3.80 -8.37
N ASN A 161 3.38 -3.87 -7.06
CA ASN A 161 2.35 -3.97 -6.03
C ASN A 161 1.43 -2.74 -5.99
N ALA A 162 2.00 -1.53 -6.08
CA ALA A 162 1.21 -0.29 -6.12
C ALA A 162 0.30 -0.25 -7.36
N ARG A 163 0.80 -0.70 -8.52
CA ARG A 163 -0.01 -0.83 -9.74
C ARG A 163 -1.10 -1.89 -9.60
N ALA A 164 -0.78 -3.05 -9.04
CA ALA A 164 -1.73 -4.13 -8.81
C ALA A 164 -2.87 -3.71 -7.86
N ALA A 165 -2.54 -3.00 -6.77
CA ALA A 165 -3.54 -2.44 -5.87
C ALA A 165 -4.42 -1.40 -6.57
N MET A 166 -3.82 -0.52 -7.39
CA MET A 166 -4.57 0.45 -8.20
C MET A 166 -5.50 -0.25 -9.21
N ASP A 167 -5.06 -1.31 -9.87
CA ASP A 167 -5.90 -2.08 -10.80
C ASP A 167 -7.12 -2.66 -10.08
N LEU A 168 -6.91 -3.31 -8.94
CA LEU A 168 -7.99 -3.86 -8.10
C LEU A 168 -8.98 -2.78 -7.69
N TYR A 169 -8.50 -1.65 -7.19
CA TYR A 169 -9.36 -0.51 -6.87
C TYR A 169 -10.16 -0.02 -8.09
N ARG A 170 -9.51 0.15 -9.26
CA ARG A 170 -10.19 0.61 -10.47
C ARG A 170 -11.32 -0.32 -10.93
N SER A 171 -11.15 -1.64 -10.77
CA SER A 171 -12.20 -2.60 -11.12
C SER A 171 -13.46 -2.51 -10.27
N THR A 172 -13.37 -1.90 -9.09
CA THR A 172 -14.47 -1.83 -8.13
C THR A 172 -14.85 -0.40 -7.74
N ALA A 173 -14.16 0.62 -8.28
CA ALA A 173 -14.35 2.03 -7.93
C ALA A 173 -15.79 2.51 -8.18
N SER A 174 -16.48 1.97 -9.19
CA SER A 174 -17.89 2.29 -9.47
C SER A 174 -18.84 1.91 -8.34
N ASP A 175 -18.49 0.92 -7.53
CA ASP A 175 -19.27 0.47 -6.38
C ASP A 175 -18.68 1.01 -5.06
N TRP A 176 -17.35 1.09 -4.98
CA TRP A 176 -16.63 1.52 -3.77
C TRP A 176 -16.89 2.99 -3.43
N GLU A 177 -16.75 3.91 -4.41
CA GLU A 177 -16.87 5.34 -4.14
C GLU A 177 -18.29 5.77 -3.73
N PRO A 178 -19.37 5.28 -4.37
CA PRO A 178 -20.73 5.57 -3.90
C PRO A 178 -21.00 5.00 -2.50
N ALA A 179 -20.50 3.80 -2.19
CA ALA A 179 -20.67 3.21 -0.85
C ALA A 179 -20.03 4.09 0.24
N VAL A 180 -18.80 4.57 0.01
CA VAL A 180 -18.12 5.50 0.93
C VAL A 180 -18.88 6.82 1.04
N SER A 181 -19.33 7.38 -0.09
CA SER A 181 -20.07 8.65 -0.12
C SER A 181 -21.43 8.56 0.61
N ALA A 182 -22.05 7.38 0.61
CA ALA A 182 -23.29 7.09 1.34
C ALA A 182 -23.09 6.77 2.83
N GLY A 183 -21.85 6.78 3.33
CA GLY A 183 -21.51 6.38 4.71
C GLY A 183 -21.48 4.87 4.95
N ASN A 184 -21.65 4.06 3.89
CA ASN A 184 -21.64 2.60 3.94
C ASN A 184 -20.23 2.07 3.69
N TRP A 185 -19.31 2.31 4.62
CA TRP A 185 -17.90 1.94 4.50
C TRP A 185 -17.70 0.45 4.18
N PRO A 186 -17.23 0.08 2.96
CA PRO A 186 -17.27 -1.31 2.49
C PRO A 186 -16.02 -2.12 2.87
N CYS A 187 -15.25 -1.67 3.87
CA CYS A 187 -14.02 -2.33 4.31
C CYS A 187 -14.10 -2.76 5.78
N ALA A 188 -13.39 -3.84 6.11
CA ALA A 188 -13.12 -4.18 7.50
C ALA A 188 -12.20 -3.15 8.16
N LEU A 189 -12.19 -3.10 9.50
CA LEU A 189 -11.27 -2.25 10.24
C LEU A 189 -9.82 -2.79 10.13
N PRO A 190 -8.81 -1.92 10.04
CA PRO A 190 -7.42 -2.33 10.12
C PRO A 190 -7.09 -2.90 11.52
N PRO A 191 -6.00 -3.68 11.67
CA PRO A 191 -5.64 -4.22 12.97
C PRO A 191 -5.37 -3.11 14.00
N SER A 192 -5.91 -3.26 15.21
CA SER A 192 -5.88 -2.23 16.27
C SER A 192 -4.46 -1.82 16.70
N THR A 193 -3.49 -2.72 16.58
CA THR A 193 -2.06 -2.43 16.83
C THR A 193 -1.52 -1.29 15.95
N PHE A 194 -2.17 -1.00 14.81
CA PHE A 194 -1.80 0.05 13.88
C PHE A 194 -2.72 1.27 13.93
N SER A 195 -3.52 1.42 14.99
CA SER A 195 -4.45 2.56 15.14
C SER A 195 -3.77 3.92 14.92
N ARG A 196 -2.51 4.08 15.36
CA ARG A 196 -1.70 5.29 15.14
C ARG A 196 -1.50 5.68 13.66
N CYS A 197 -1.68 4.74 12.73
CA CYS A 197 -1.53 4.98 11.29
C CYS A 197 -2.78 5.61 10.68
N TYR A 198 -3.89 5.66 11.42
CA TYR A 198 -5.18 6.14 10.94
C TYR A 198 -5.70 7.23 11.87
N ASN A 199 -6.00 8.40 11.31
CA ASN A 199 -6.63 9.53 12.02
C ASN A 199 -8.06 9.80 11.56
#